data_AF-A0A7J5ZT82-F1
#
_entry.id   AF-A0A7J5ZT82-F1
#
_cell.length_a   1.000
_cell.length_b   1.000
_cell.length_c   1.000
_cell.angle_alpha   90.00
_cell.angle_beta   90.00
_cell.angle_gamma   90.00
#
_symmetry.space_group_name_H-M   'P 1'
#
loop_
_entity.id
_entity.type
_entity.pdbx_description
1 polymer ?
#
loop_
_entity_poly.entity_id
_entity_poly.type
_entity_poly.pdbx_seq_one_letter_code
_entity_poly.pdbx_strand_id
1 'polypeptide(L)'
;MECGIDVTEASVYSGVCTQIFREEFGLHQSKVYCFVHLSIQEHLAALYVHLTFMNEKRNVLQPNLLSKIMRMFSKITISDVHKGGVDQALQSENGHLDLFLRFLLGLSLESNQILLQTIVTQTQSSSHSNQETVHYIKEKIRENPSTEKSINLFHCLYELDDHSLVEEVQHYLQSGNLQQGELSSSQWSAV
;
A
#
# COMPACT_ATOMS: atom_id res chain seq x y z
N MET A 1 3.40 19.93 20.21
CA MET A 1 2.04 20.48 20.28
C MET A 1 1.10 19.32 20.54
N GLU A 2 0.66 19.13 21.78
CA GLU A 2 -0.61 18.43 22.01
C GLU A 2 -1.70 19.43 21.67
N CYS A 3 -2.18 19.36 20.42
CA CYS A 3 -3.45 19.98 20.08
C CYS A 3 -4.46 19.33 21.02
N GLY A 4 -5.12 20.07 21.90
CA GLY A 4 -6.02 19.56 22.96
C GLY A 4 -7.30 18.87 22.44
N ILE A 5 -7.18 18.15 21.33
CA ILE A 5 -8.17 17.32 20.69
C ILE A 5 -8.09 15.95 21.35
N ASP A 6 -9.16 15.53 22.00
CA ASP A 6 -9.34 14.13 22.36
C ASP A 6 -9.51 13.35 21.06
N VAL A 7 -8.46 12.63 20.65
CA VAL A 7 -8.43 11.80 19.44
C VAL A 7 -9.58 10.79 19.44
N THR A 8 -9.98 10.31 20.61
CA THR A 8 -11.08 9.36 20.78
C THR A 8 -12.42 10.02 20.45
N GLU A 9 -12.67 11.18 21.04
CA GLU A 9 -13.88 11.96 20.83
C GLU A 9 -13.98 12.44 19.37
N ALA A 10 -12.87 12.95 18.82
CA ALA A 10 -12.77 13.38 17.44
C ALA A 10 -13.00 12.22 16.45
N SER A 11 -12.48 11.02 16.73
CA SER A 11 -12.68 9.84 15.87
C SER A 11 -14.14 9.38 15.85
N VAL A 12 -14.86 9.51 16.97
CA VAL A 12 -16.30 9.19 17.04
C VAL A 12 -17.13 10.25 16.32
N TYR A 13 -16.91 11.54 16.59
CA TYR A 13 -17.67 12.61 15.94
C TYR A 13 -17.41 12.74 14.44
N SER A 14 -16.20 12.40 13.98
CA SER A 14 -15.86 12.36 12.55
C SER A 14 -16.44 11.15 11.81
N GLY A 15 -16.98 10.15 12.53
CA GLY A 15 -17.49 8.91 11.93
C GLY A 15 -16.39 7.96 11.43
N VAL A 16 -15.13 8.19 11.81
CA VAL A 16 -13.99 7.31 11.49
C VAL A 16 -14.05 6.02 12.30
N CYS A 17 -14.38 6.15 13.60
CA CYS A 17 -14.54 5.03 14.52
C CYS A 17 -15.90 5.08 15.21
N THR A 18 -16.49 3.92 15.46
CA THR A 18 -17.66 3.79 16.33
C THR A 18 -17.19 3.25 17.68
N GLN A 19 -17.63 3.90 18.76
CA GLN A 19 -17.46 3.36 20.10
C GLN A 19 -18.38 2.15 20.26
N ILE A 20 -17.80 1.00 20.59
CA ILE A 20 -18.52 -0.21 20.98
C ILE A 20 -18.30 -0.42 22.49
N PHE A 21 -19.32 -0.88 23.20
CA PHE A 21 -19.17 -1.28 24.59
C PHE A 21 -18.82 -2.76 24.63
N ARG A 22 -17.73 -3.13 25.32
CA ARG A 22 -17.45 -4.53 25.63
C ARG A 22 -18.03 -4.80 27.02
N GLU A 23 -19.13 -5.54 27.08
CA GLU A 23 -19.66 -6.06 28.33
C GLU A 23 -19.12 -7.49 28.50
N GLU A 24 -18.36 -7.76 29.57
CA GLU A 24 -18.21 -9.12 30.12
C GLU A 24 -17.58 -9.11 31.53
N PHE A 25 -18.32 -9.71 32.48
CA PHE A 25 -17.99 -10.04 33.88
C PHE A 25 -17.56 -8.90 34.83
N GLY A 26 -18.53 -8.12 35.30
CA GLY A 26 -18.49 -7.45 36.61
C GLY A 26 -17.68 -6.14 36.71
N LEU A 27 -18.37 -5.10 37.21
CA LEU A 27 -17.89 -3.79 37.71
C LEU A 27 -16.99 -2.90 36.83
N HIS A 28 -16.40 -3.33 35.72
CA HIS A 28 -15.61 -2.46 34.83
C HIS A 28 -16.09 -2.53 33.37
N GLN A 29 -16.68 -1.43 32.90
CA GLN A 29 -17.12 -1.26 31.51
C GLN A 29 -15.99 -0.56 30.74
N SER A 30 -15.20 -1.33 29.98
CA SER A 30 -14.14 -0.77 29.14
C SER A 30 -14.70 -0.35 27.78
N LYS A 31 -14.44 0.89 27.38
CA LYS A 31 -14.78 1.39 26.03
C LYS A 31 -13.84 0.74 25.01
N VAL A 32 -14.41 0.13 23.97
CA VAL A 32 -13.65 -0.36 22.81
C VAL A 32 -14.10 0.41 21.57
N TYR A 33 -13.26 0.47 20.54
CA TYR A 33 -13.58 1.19 19.30
C TYR A 33 -13.33 0.28 18.12
N CYS A 34 -14.15 0.40 17.09
CA CYS A 34 -13.91 -0.21 15.79
C CYS A 34 -13.92 0.86 14.70
N PHE A 35 -13.17 0.63 13.63
CA PHE A 35 -13.33 1.44 12.42
C PHE A 35 -14.71 1.18 11.81
N VAL A 36 -15.33 2.22 11.26
CA VAL A 36 -16.64 2.10 10.60
C VAL A 36 -16.54 1.31 9.29
N HIS A 37 -15.41 1.40 8.60
CA HIS A 37 -15.16 0.70 7.35
C HIS A 37 -13.70 0.21 7.25
N LEU A 38 -13.49 -0.99 6.72
CA LEU A 38 -12.15 -1.60 6.60
C LEU A 38 -11.19 -0.73 5.76
N SER A 39 -11.69 -0.08 4.71
CA SER A 39 -10.87 0.83 3.89
C SER A 39 -10.27 1.98 4.69
N ILE A 40 -10.95 2.45 5.74
CA ILE A 40 -10.42 3.51 6.60
C ILE A 40 -9.26 2.97 7.42
N GLN A 41 -9.41 1.76 7.98
CA GLN A 41 -8.32 1.08 8.70
C GLN A 41 -7.11 0.87 7.79
N GLU A 42 -7.33 0.37 6.57
CA GLU A 42 -6.26 0.10 5.62
C GLU A 42 -5.60 1.38 5.12
N HIS A 43 -6.37 2.44 4.88
CA HIS A 43 -5.82 3.75 4.51
C HIS A 43 -4.96 4.35 5.63
N LEU A 44 -5.45 4.30 6.88
CA LEU A 44 -4.69 4.79 8.03
C LEU A 44 -3.45 3.94 8.31
N ALA A 45 -3.52 2.62 8.10
CA ALA A 45 -2.36 1.75 8.16
C ALA A 45 -1.33 2.13 7.09
N ALA A 46 -1.75 2.34 5.83
CA ALA A 46 -0.88 2.76 4.75
C ALA A 46 -0.22 4.12 5.04
N LEU A 47 -1.01 5.08 5.54
CA LEU A 47 -0.52 6.38 5.98
C LEU A 47 0.50 6.25 7.11
N TYR A 48 0.23 5.41 8.12
CA TYR A 48 1.16 5.15 9.20
C TYR A 48 2.50 4.60 8.68
N VAL A 49 2.48 3.61 7.79
CA VAL A 49 3.71 3.06 7.19
C VAL A 49 4.48 4.14 6.42
N HIS A 50 3.78 4.91 5.58
CA HIS A 50 4.38 5.96 4.76
C HIS A 50 5.02 7.07 5.62
N LEU A 51 4.28 7.61 6.59
CA LEU A 51 4.76 8.66 7.50
C LEU A 51 5.93 8.17 8.37
N THR A 52 5.85 6.94 8.86
CA THR A 52 6.92 6.32 9.64
C THR A 52 8.21 6.23 8.83
N PHE A 53 8.12 5.81 7.56
CA PHE A 53 9.29 5.78 6.69
C PHE A 53 9.78 7.20 6.38
N MET A 54 8.90 8.15 6.09
CA MET A 54 9.30 9.52 5.79
C MET A 54 10.04 10.18 6.95
N ASN A 55 9.53 10.08 8.17
CA ASN A 55 10.09 10.73 9.36
C ASN A 55 11.29 9.99 9.96
N GLU A 56 11.26 8.65 9.97
CA GLU A 56 12.20 7.85 10.75
C GLU A 56 13.04 6.89 9.90
N LYS A 57 12.84 6.90 8.57
CA LYS A 57 13.51 6.00 7.61
C LYS A 57 13.41 4.53 8.00
N ARG A 58 12.27 4.17 8.62
CA ARG A 58 12.00 2.83 9.14
C ARG A 58 10.97 2.13 8.26
N ASN A 59 11.34 0.98 7.70
CA ASN A 59 10.37 0.05 7.14
C ASN A 59 9.73 -0.78 8.27
N VAL A 60 8.43 -0.59 8.51
CA VAL A 60 7.66 -1.33 9.53
C VAL A 60 7.05 -2.62 9.00
N LEU A 61 7.02 -2.82 7.68
CA LEU A 61 6.48 -4.02 7.05
C LEU A 61 7.45 -5.21 7.13
N GLN A 62 8.73 -4.97 7.38
CA GLN A 62 9.75 -6.01 7.53
C GLN A 62 10.39 -5.97 8.93
N PRO A 63 9.72 -6.51 9.97
CA PRO A 63 10.20 -6.47 11.36
C PRO A 63 11.31 -7.50 11.70
N ASN A 64 11.67 -8.37 10.74
CA ASN A 64 12.51 -9.56 10.91
C ASN A 64 13.94 -9.21 11.38
N LEU A 65 14.61 -10.15 12.06
CA LEU A 65 15.98 -9.93 12.54
C LEU A 65 16.99 -9.69 11.40
N LEU A 66 16.83 -10.39 10.27
CA LEU A 66 17.69 -10.22 9.09
C LEU A 66 17.50 -8.85 8.41
N SER A 67 16.26 -8.33 8.36
CA SER A 67 16.01 -6.98 7.82
C SER A 67 16.57 -5.90 8.76
N LYS A 68 16.51 -6.11 10.08
CA LYS A 68 17.19 -5.25 11.06
C LYS A 68 18.72 -5.25 10.88
N ILE A 69 19.31 -6.39 10.55
CA ILE A 69 20.75 -6.49 10.29
C ILE A 69 21.09 -5.79 8.97
N MET A 70 20.37 -6.06 7.87
CA MET A 70 20.60 -5.35 6.60
C MET A 70 20.47 -3.83 6.76
N ARG A 71 19.49 -3.35 7.54
CA ARG A 71 19.33 -1.93 7.89
C ARG A 71 20.53 -1.28 8.57
N MET A 72 21.33 -2.05 9.31
CA MET A 72 22.55 -1.51 9.93
C MET A 72 23.64 -1.25 8.89
N PHE A 73 23.56 -1.87 7.72
CA PHE A 73 24.59 -1.81 6.68
C PHE A 73 24.13 -1.12 5.38
N SER A 74 22.83 -0.90 5.17
CA SER A 74 22.29 -0.23 3.97
C SER A 74 21.21 0.81 4.29
N LYS A 75 21.17 1.87 3.47
CA LYS A 75 20.14 2.92 3.53
C LYS A 75 18.86 2.38 2.88
N ILE A 76 17.79 2.26 3.65
CA ILE A 76 16.47 1.85 3.14
C ILE A 76 15.89 2.96 2.25
N THR A 77 15.34 2.57 1.11
CA THR A 77 14.59 3.46 0.21
C THR A 77 13.07 3.27 0.38
N ILE A 78 12.27 4.20 -0.13
CA ILE A 78 10.81 4.00 -0.15
C ILE A 78 10.42 2.84 -1.09
N SER A 79 11.21 2.59 -2.15
CA SER A 79 10.98 1.45 -3.03
C SER A 79 11.12 0.12 -2.28
N ASP A 80 12.02 0.00 -1.29
CA ASP A 80 12.12 -1.18 -0.42
C ASP A 80 10.86 -1.37 0.45
N VAL A 81 10.26 -0.28 0.91
CA VAL A 81 8.99 -0.33 1.67
C VAL A 81 7.86 -0.82 0.77
N HIS A 82 7.75 -0.27 -0.44
CA HIS A 82 6.76 -0.70 -1.42
C HIS A 82 6.93 -2.18 -1.80
N LYS A 83 8.16 -2.63 -2.09
CA LYS A 83 8.47 -4.04 -2.38
C LYS A 83 8.01 -4.95 -1.24
N GLY A 84 8.28 -4.56 0.01
CA GLY A 84 7.78 -5.29 1.18
C GLY A 84 6.25 -5.37 1.25
N GLY A 85 5.55 -4.28 0.91
CA GLY A 85 4.08 -4.28 0.82
C GLY A 85 3.55 -5.18 -0.30
N VAL A 86 4.17 -5.15 -1.48
CA VAL A 86 3.85 -6.02 -2.61
C VAL A 86 4.01 -7.49 -2.21
N ASP A 87 5.14 -7.84 -1.60
CA ASP A 87 5.41 -9.22 -1.18
C ASP A 87 4.41 -9.71 -0.14
N GLN A 88 4.04 -8.87 0.83
CA GLN A 88 3.04 -9.21 1.84
C GLN A 88 1.64 -9.39 1.23
N ALA A 89 1.23 -8.51 0.31
CA ALA A 89 -0.05 -8.66 -0.39
C ALA A 89 -0.07 -9.95 -1.24
N LEU A 90 1.04 -10.29 -1.90
CA LEU A 90 1.16 -11.54 -2.65
C LEU A 90 1.18 -12.79 -1.76
N GLN A 91 1.64 -12.68 -0.51
CA GLN A 91 1.57 -13.76 0.48
C GLN A 91 0.17 -13.89 1.10
N SER A 92 -0.67 -12.86 1.02
CA SER A 92 -2.05 -12.91 1.49
C SER A 92 -2.85 -13.96 0.72
N GLU A 93 -3.56 -14.82 1.45
CA GLU A 93 -4.42 -15.85 0.87
C GLU A 93 -5.74 -15.27 0.34
N ASN A 94 -6.26 -14.22 0.97
CA ASN A 94 -7.61 -13.70 0.73
C ASN A 94 -7.64 -12.23 0.25
N GLY A 95 -6.49 -11.66 -0.11
CA GLY A 95 -6.41 -10.29 -0.63
C GLY A 95 -6.67 -9.19 0.41
N HIS A 96 -6.70 -9.50 1.72
CA HIS A 96 -6.98 -8.51 2.77
C HIS A 96 -5.95 -7.36 2.90
N LEU A 97 -4.89 -7.36 2.08
CA LEU A 97 -3.88 -6.30 2.02
C LEU A 97 -3.91 -5.55 0.69
N ASP A 98 -4.82 -5.89 -0.21
CA ASP A 98 -4.86 -5.34 -1.57
C ASP A 98 -5.16 -3.83 -1.54
N LEU A 99 -6.17 -3.44 -0.76
CA LEU A 99 -6.54 -2.04 -0.64
C LEU A 99 -5.52 -1.25 0.19
N PHE A 100 -4.98 -1.84 1.26
CA PHE A 100 -3.80 -1.30 1.95
C PHE A 100 -2.64 -1.00 0.99
N LEU A 101 -2.27 -1.95 0.14
CA LEU A 101 -1.15 -1.80 -0.80
C LEU A 101 -1.42 -0.67 -1.79
N ARG A 102 -2.62 -0.63 -2.37
CA ARG A 102 -3.03 0.44 -3.29
C ARG A 102 -2.92 1.82 -2.65
N PHE A 103 -3.41 1.98 -1.41
CA PHE A 103 -3.26 3.23 -0.69
C PHE A 103 -1.79 3.58 -0.41
N LEU A 104 -0.97 2.60 -0.01
CA LEU A 104 0.45 2.82 0.27
C LEU A 104 1.19 3.36 -0.95
N LEU A 105 0.94 2.76 -2.12
CA LEU A 105 1.53 3.19 -3.38
C LEU A 105 0.99 4.55 -3.83
N GLY A 106 -0.32 4.78 -3.73
CA GLY A 106 -0.93 6.07 -4.06
C GLY A 106 -0.37 7.22 -3.22
N LEU A 107 -0.07 7.02 -1.94
CA LEU A 107 0.55 8.03 -1.08
C LEU A 107 1.96 8.45 -1.54
N SER A 108 2.62 7.64 -2.37
CA SER A 108 3.95 7.95 -2.92
C SER A 108 3.92 8.86 -4.16
N LEU A 109 2.74 9.10 -4.73
CA LEU A 109 2.57 10.07 -5.81
C LEU A 109 2.81 11.50 -5.32
N GLU A 110 3.44 12.31 -6.16
CA GLU A 110 3.76 13.70 -5.85
C GLU A 110 2.50 14.54 -5.52
N SER A 111 1.39 14.29 -6.22
CA SER A 111 0.09 14.92 -5.98
C SER A 111 -0.42 14.72 -4.55
N ASN A 112 -0.24 13.52 -4.00
CA ASN A 112 -0.63 13.18 -2.64
C ASN A 112 0.40 13.66 -1.60
N GLN A 113 1.68 13.74 -1.97
CA GLN A 113 2.71 14.28 -1.10
C GLN A 113 2.51 15.77 -0.82
N ILE A 114 2.00 16.55 -1.78
CA ILE A 114 1.67 17.97 -1.57
C ILE A 114 0.70 18.12 -0.38
N LEU A 115 -0.31 17.26 -0.27
CA LEU A 115 -1.25 17.27 0.85
C LEU A 115 -0.56 16.92 2.18
N LEU A 116 0.40 15.99 2.14
CA LEU A 116 1.16 15.52 3.30
C LEU A 116 2.27 16.48 3.75
N GLN A 117 2.68 17.45 2.93
CA GLN A 117 3.71 18.45 3.29
C GLN A 117 3.33 19.27 4.54
N THR A 118 2.04 19.39 4.84
CA THR A 118 1.56 20.05 6.07
C THR A 118 1.90 19.25 7.33
N ILE A 119 2.12 17.94 7.17
CA ILE A 119 2.32 16.97 8.27
C ILE A 119 3.79 16.51 8.33
N VAL A 120 4.52 16.52 7.21
CA VAL A 120 5.89 16.02 7.09
C VAL A 120 6.81 17.08 6.50
N THR A 121 7.95 17.33 7.14
CA THR A 121 9.02 18.18 6.57
C THR A 121 9.55 17.58 5.27
N GLN A 122 9.43 18.37 4.20
CA GLN A 122 9.75 18.06 2.81
C GLN A 122 10.99 17.17 2.67
N THR A 123 10.80 15.95 2.16
CA THR A 123 11.89 15.04 1.81
C THR A 123 11.98 14.90 0.29
N GLN A 124 13.22 14.73 -0.20
CA GLN A 124 13.64 14.53 -1.59
C GLN A 124 12.66 13.69 -2.46
N SER A 125 12.46 14.13 -3.71
CA SER A 125 11.44 13.65 -4.66
C SER A 125 11.35 12.12 -4.78
N SER A 126 10.12 11.59 -4.76
CA SER A 126 9.80 10.16 -4.87
C SER A 126 9.83 9.59 -6.30
N SER A 127 10.07 10.41 -7.33
CA SER A 127 9.92 9.99 -8.74
C SER A 127 10.82 8.81 -9.11
N HIS A 128 12.10 8.84 -8.72
CA HIS A 128 13.04 7.76 -9.04
C HIS A 128 12.69 6.45 -8.32
N SER A 129 12.25 6.53 -7.06
CA SER A 129 11.86 5.33 -6.30
C SER A 129 10.58 4.68 -6.80
N ASN A 130 9.65 5.46 -7.37
CA ASN A 130 8.42 4.91 -7.93
C ASN A 130 8.69 4.09 -9.19
N GLN A 131 9.67 4.49 -10.03
CA GLN A 131 10.08 3.71 -11.20
C GLN A 131 10.61 2.32 -10.82
N GLU A 132 11.41 2.21 -9.76
CA GLU A 132 11.87 0.91 -9.25
C GLU A 132 10.69 0.04 -8.76
N THR A 133 9.72 0.64 -8.08
CA THR A 133 8.52 -0.05 -7.62
C THR A 133 7.67 -0.54 -8.80
N VAL A 134 7.45 0.31 -9.80
CA VAL A 134 6.74 -0.04 -11.03
C VAL A 134 7.41 -1.21 -11.74
N HIS A 135 8.74 -1.17 -11.90
CA HIS A 135 9.49 -2.26 -12.51
C HIS A 135 9.31 -3.57 -11.73
N TYR A 136 9.42 -3.51 -10.40
CA TYR A 136 9.22 -4.67 -9.54
C TYR A 136 7.80 -5.27 -9.66
N ILE A 137 6.77 -4.42 -9.69
CA ILE A 137 5.38 -4.88 -9.87
C ILE A 137 5.21 -5.58 -11.22
N LYS A 138 5.77 -5.03 -12.30
CA LYS A 138 5.72 -5.67 -13.63
C LYS A 138 6.41 -7.04 -13.63
N GLU A 139 7.56 -7.18 -12.98
CA GLU A 139 8.21 -8.47 -12.79
C GLU A 139 7.32 -9.45 -12.01
N LYS A 140 6.69 -9.00 -10.92
CA LYS A 140 5.74 -9.83 -10.15
C LYS A 140 4.50 -10.25 -10.92
N ILE A 141 4.03 -9.45 -11.86
CA ILE A 141 2.95 -9.85 -12.77
C ILE A 141 3.44 -10.93 -13.74
N ARG A 142 4.67 -10.81 -14.28
CA ARG A 142 5.29 -11.79 -15.19
C ARG A 142 5.62 -13.13 -14.53
N GLU A 143 5.83 -13.14 -13.23
CA GLU A 143 5.89 -14.38 -12.43
C GLU A 143 4.57 -15.17 -12.42
N ASN A 144 3.51 -14.62 -13.05
CA ASN A 144 2.22 -15.26 -13.27
C ASN A 144 1.52 -15.72 -11.97
N PRO A 145 1.19 -14.79 -11.05
CA PRO A 145 0.45 -15.12 -9.84
C PRO A 145 -1.03 -15.44 -10.17
N SER A 146 -1.84 -15.73 -9.16
CA SER A 146 -3.28 -15.94 -9.38
C SER A 146 -3.93 -14.74 -10.06
N THR A 147 -5.08 -14.95 -10.69
CA THR A 147 -5.81 -13.91 -11.41
C THR A 147 -6.13 -12.72 -10.49
N GLU A 148 -6.60 -12.98 -9.28
CA GLU A 148 -6.95 -11.94 -8.30
C GLU A 148 -5.72 -11.11 -7.90
N LYS A 149 -4.57 -11.78 -7.68
CA LYS A 149 -3.31 -11.10 -7.35
C LYS A 149 -2.80 -10.28 -8.52
N SER A 150 -2.92 -10.81 -9.74
CA SER A 150 -2.56 -10.08 -10.96
C SER A 150 -3.41 -8.81 -11.09
N ILE A 151 -4.74 -8.92 -10.93
CA ILE A 151 -5.67 -7.78 -10.94
C ILE A 151 -5.26 -6.73 -9.91
N ASN A 152 -4.96 -7.14 -8.68
CA ASN A 152 -4.48 -6.21 -7.65
C ASN A 152 -3.18 -5.49 -8.07
N LEU A 153 -2.21 -6.21 -8.63
CA LEU A 153 -0.96 -5.61 -9.11
C LEU A 153 -1.16 -4.66 -10.30
N PHE A 154 -2.12 -4.94 -11.20
CA PHE A 154 -2.51 -3.99 -12.25
C PHE A 154 -3.11 -2.72 -11.67
N HIS A 155 -3.99 -2.83 -10.67
CA HIS A 155 -4.48 -1.66 -9.94
C HIS A 155 -3.32 -0.90 -9.27
N CYS A 156 -2.34 -1.60 -8.71
CA CYS A 156 -1.16 -0.96 -8.11
C CYS A 156 -0.35 -0.14 -9.14
N LEU A 157 -0.22 -0.61 -10.39
CA LEU A 157 0.39 0.19 -11.46
C LEU A 157 -0.44 1.44 -11.78
N TYR A 158 -1.76 1.32 -11.79
CA TYR A 158 -2.67 2.45 -11.99
C TYR A 158 -2.56 3.50 -10.88
N GLU A 159 -2.47 3.07 -9.61
CA GLU A 159 -2.23 3.98 -8.46
C GLU A 159 -0.87 4.70 -8.54
N LEU A 160 0.08 4.18 -9.34
CA LEU A 160 1.39 4.79 -9.60
C LEU A 160 1.44 5.58 -10.91
N ASP A 161 0.30 5.81 -11.56
CA ASP A 161 0.18 6.50 -12.86
C ASP A 161 0.97 5.80 -13.99
N ASP A 162 1.17 4.47 -13.89
CA ASP A 162 1.77 3.66 -14.95
C ASP A 162 0.69 2.87 -15.72
N HIS A 163 0.55 3.19 -17.00
CA HIS A 163 -0.40 2.54 -17.92
C HIS A 163 0.28 1.69 -18.99
N SER A 164 1.62 1.65 -18.98
CA SER A 164 2.41 1.05 -20.06
C SER A 164 2.15 -0.44 -20.27
N LEU A 165 1.85 -1.19 -19.21
CA LEU A 165 1.55 -2.62 -19.33
C LEU A 165 0.18 -2.84 -19.99
N VAL A 166 -0.81 -2.00 -19.69
CA VAL A 166 -2.14 -2.04 -20.33
C VAL A 166 -2.01 -1.68 -21.81
N GLU A 167 -1.24 -0.64 -22.12
CA GLU A 167 -0.94 -0.25 -23.50
C GLU A 167 -0.25 -1.37 -24.28
N GLU A 168 0.71 -2.06 -23.66
CA GLU A 168 1.39 -3.21 -24.24
C GLU A 168 0.40 -4.35 -24.55
N VAL A 169 -0.46 -4.72 -23.59
CA VAL A 169 -1.51 -5.75 -23.81
C VAL A 169 -2.47 -5.34 -24.94
N GLN A 170 -2.94 -4.10 -24.93
CA GLN A 170 -3.84 -3.58 -25.96
C GLN A 170 -3.19 -3.58 -27.35
N HIS A 171 -1.91 -3.24 -27.44
CA HIS A 171 -1.15 -3.29 -28.69
C HIS A 171 -1.00 -4.73 -29.21
N TYR A 172 -0.75 -5.71 -28.34
CA TYR A 172 -0.74 -7.13 -28.75
C TYR A 172 -2.10 -7.60 -29.29
N LEU A 173 -3.21 -7.19 -28.66
CA LEU A 173 -4.56 -7.52 -29.14
C LEU A 173 -4.86 -6.90 -30.51
N GLN A 174 -4.49 -5.63 -30.71
CA GLN A 174 -4.74 -4.91 -31.96
C GLN A 174 -3.87 -5.41 -33.12
N SER A 175 -2.64 -5.86 -32.85
CA SER A 175 -1.72 -6.38 -33.86
C SER A 175 -2.04 -7.82 -34.31
N GLY A 176 -3.01 -8.50 -33.68
CA GLY A 176 -3.44 -9.86 -34.03
C GLY A 176 -2.37 -10.94 -33.83
N ASN A 177 -1.23 -10.58 -33.22
CA ASN A 177 -0.05 -11.42 -33.11
C ASN A 177 0.08 -11.96 -31.68
N LEU A 178 -0.90 -12.79 -31.27
CA LEU A 178 -0.96 -13.43 -29.95
C LEU A 178 0.24 -14.35 -29.63
N GLN A 179 1.13 -14.60 -30.61
CA GLN A 179 2.32 -15.43 -30.44
C GLN A 179 3.56 -14.66 -29.96
N GLN A 180 3.55 -13.33 -29.93
CA GLN A 180 4.76 -12.54 -29.67
C GLN A 180 4.87 -12.02 -28.22
N GLY A 181 3.83 -12.15 -27.41
CA GLY A 181 3.87 -11.91 -25.97
C GLY A 181 3.36 -13.15 -25.24
N GLU A 182 4.23 -13.84 -24.50
CA GLU A 182 3.86 -14.89 -23.54
C GLU A 182 3.14 -14.25 -22.34
N LEU A 183 1.95 -13.68 -22.58
CA LEU A 183 1.09 -13.23 -21.51
C LEU A 183 0.28 -14.43 -21.00
N SER A 184 0.32 -14.65 -19.69
CA SER A 184 -0.44 -15.70 -19.04
C SER A 184 -1.94 -15.41 -19.03
N SER A 185 -2.75 -16.44 -18.82
CA SER A 185 -4.22 -16.31 -18.73
C SER A 185 -4.68 -15.32 -17.64
N SER A 186 -3.91 -15.16 -16.56
CA SER A 186 -4.21 -14.19 -15.50
C SER A 186 -3.95 -12.75 -15.93
N GLN A 187 -2.92 -12.51 -16.74
CA GLN A 187 -2.63 -11.20 -17.33
C GLN A 187 -3.73 -10.78 -18.31
N TRP A 188 -4.23 -11.72 -19.12
CA TRP A 188 -5.36 -11.45 -20.04
C TRP A 188 -6.66 -11.09 -19.33
N SER A 189 -6.89 -11.62 -18.12
CA SER A 189 -8.13 -11.42 -17.37
C SER A 189 -8.16 -10.12 -16.55
N ALA A 190 -7.02 -9.43 -16.44
CA ALA A 190 -6.84 -8.26 -15.59
C ALA A 190 -6.87 -6.92 -16.35
N VAL A 191 -6.94 -6.98 -17.69
CA VAL A 191 -6.99 -5.82 -18.60
C VAL A 191 -8.43 -5.44 -18.94
#